data_AF-A0A0N0SV28-F1
#
_entry.id   AF-A0A0N0SV28-F1
#
_cell.length_a   1.000
_cell.length_b   1.000
_cell.length_c   1.000
_cell.angle_alpha   90.00
_cell.angle_beta   90.00
_cell.angle_gamma   90.00
#
_symmetry.space_group_name_H-M   'P 1'
#
loop_
_entity.id
_entity.type
_entity.pdbx_description
1 polymer ?
#
loop_
_entity_poly.entity_id
_entity_poly.type
_entity_poly.pdbx_seq_one_letter_code
_entity_poly.pdbx_strand_id
1 'polypeptide(L)'
;MKLITRLGTFIGAATLLTGVLSGTAKAAPTSEVTPMGGCTFGMICGVVYNYLPSNYTVKIADFAGGSSTCSTWNAGSLACTHWWLPGNKSSKDIRGTWSDTDGFMVESTYWVHDHGDGGDDPKKVNAFVWTKISNHELARCEERPGYGVFCEIDVI
;
A
#
# COMPACT_ATOMS: atom_id res chain seq x y z
N MET A 1 17.58 51.26 34.96
CA MET A 1 17.57 52.22 33.83
C MET A 1 18.19 51.50 32.64
N LYS A 2 17.63 51.34 31.45
CA LYS A 2 16.57 52.01 30.69
C LYS A 2 15.83 50.95 29.85
N LEU A 3 14.51 51.07 29.84
CA LEU A 3 13.56 50.40 28.96
C LEU A 3 13.59 51.10 27.58
N ILE A 4 13.66 50.37 26.46
CA ILE A 4 13.35 50.94 25.13
C ILE A 4 12.44 49.97 24.38
N THR A 5 11.15 50.31 24.47
CA THR A 5 10.03 49.87 23.64
C THR A 5 10.17 50.44 22.23
N ARG A 6 9.95 49.63 21.19
CA ARG A 6 9.56 50.13 19.87
C ARG A 6 8.38 49.32 19.32
N LEU A 7 7.19 49.94 19.38
CA LEU A 7 6.04 49.61 18.55
C LEU A 7 6.36 49.99 17.11
N GLY A 8 6.24 49.03 16.19
CA GLY A 8 6.24 49.26 14.76
C GLY A 8 4.89 48.86 14.19
N THR A 9 4.03 49.86 13.96
CA THR A 9 2.75 49.73 13.25
C THR A 9 3.02 49.52 11.77
N PHE A 10 2.56 48.40 11.20
CA PHE A 10 2.46 48.23 9.74
C PHE A 10 0.99 48.09 9.36
N ILE A 11 0.47 49.18 8.78
CA ILE A 11 -0.76 49.21 7.99
C ILE A 11 -0.34 48.83 6.57
N GLY A 12 -0.74 47.66 6.10
CA GLY A 12 -0.50 47.18 4.74
C GLY A 12 -1.82 46.75 4.10
N ALA A 13 -2.12 47.38 2.97
CA ALA A 13 -3.42 47.43 2.32
C ALA A 13 -3.94 46.08 1.80
N ALA A 14 -5.27 46.00 1.75
CA ALA A 14 -6.02 44.96 1.05
C ALA A 14 -5.74 44.99 -0.45
N THR A 15 -5.59 43.80 -1.04
CA THR A 15 -5.81 43.60 -2.48
C THR A 15 -6.49 42.24 -2.64
N LEU A 16 -7.81 42.26 -2.85
CA LEU A 16 -8.56 41.10 -3.33
C LEU A 16 -8.14 40.84 -4.78
N LEU A 17 -7.46 39.71 -5.03
CA LEU A 17 -7.39 39.10 -6.35
C LEU A 17 -8.44 37.99 -6.43
N THR A 18 -9.55 38.28 -7.08
CA THR A 18 -10.48 37.30 -7.64
C THR A 18 -9.84 36.66 -8.87
N GLY A 19 -9.13 35.55 -8.68
CA GLY A 19 -8.66 34.68 -9.75
C GLY A 19 -9.69 33.61 -10.06
N VAL A 20 -10.43 33.77 -11.17
CA VAL A 20 -11.27 32.71 -11.74
C VAL A 20 -10.34 31.71 -12.45
N LEU A 21 -10.00 30.62 -11.79
CA LEU A 21 -9.32 29.47 -12.40
C LEU A 21 -10.37 28.58 -13.06
N SER A 22 -10.63 28.84 -14.35
CA SER A 22 -11.29 27.90 -15.26
C SER A 22 -10.31 26.77 -15.58
N GLY A 23 -10.13 25.85 -14.63
CA GLY A 23 -9.43 24.59 -14.86
C GLY A 23 -10.37 23.63 -15.59
N THR A 24 -10.12 23.41 -16.88
CA THR A 24 -10.64 22.25 -17.60
C THR A 24 -10.11 21.01 -16.89
N ALA A 25 -10.97 20.35 -16.11
CA ALA A 25 -10.67 19.06 -15.51
C ALA A 25 -10.42 18.07 -16.66
N LYS A 26 -9.15 17.79 -16.93
CA LYS A 26 -8.74 16.68 -17.78
C LYS A 26 -9.19 15.44 -17.03
N ALA A 27 -10.22 14.77 -17.55
CA ALA A 27 -10.70 13.50 -17.03
C ALA A 27 -9.49 12.59 -16.80
N ALA A 28 -9.26 12.22 -15.55
CA ALA A 28 -8.27 11.21 -15.21
C ALA A 28 -8.65 9.93 -15.98
N PRO A 29 -7.69 9.18 -16.52
CA PRO A 29 -7.99 7.90 -17.12
C PRO A 29 -8.68 7.05 -16.06
N THR A 30 -9.97 6.78 -16.27
CA THR A 30 -10.68 5.73 -15.55
C THR A 30 -10.00 4.44 -15.95
N SER A 31 -9.02 4.02 -15.15
CA SER A 31 -8.54 2.64 -15.22
C SER A 31 -9.78 1.80 -14.97
N GLU A 32 -10.27 1.13 -16.00
CA GLU A 32 -11.24 0.06 -15.83
C GLU A 32 -10.62 -0.89 -14.81
N VAL A 33 -11.12 -0.83 -13.58
CA VAL A 33 -10.93 -1.89 -12.61
C VAL A 33 -11.68 -3.06 -13.22
N THR A 34 -11.01 -3.82 -14.07
CA THR A 34 -11.49 -5.14 -14.41
C THR A 34 -11.57 -5.86 -13.07
N PRO A 35 -12.75 -6.30 -12.61
CA PRO A 35 -12.82 -7.12 -11.42
C PRO A 35 -11.91 -8.29 -11.71
N MET A 36 -10.78 -8.38 -11.02
CA MET A 36 -9.89 -9.52 -11.18
C MET A 36 -10.71 -10.71 -10.69
N GLY A 37 -11.14 -11.51 -11.66
CA GLY A 37 -12.14 -12.55 -11.45
C GLY A 37 -11.68 -13.46 -10.33
N GLY A 38 -12.58 -13.75 -9.40
CA GLY A 38 -12.31 -14.67 -8.30
C GLY A 38 -11.65 -15.95 -8.82
N CYS A 39 -10.70 -16.49 -8.06
CA CYS A 39 -9.94 -17.64 -8.48
C CYS A 39 -10.85 -18.77 -8.94
N THR A 40 -10.75 -19.12 -10.22
CA THR A 40 -11.43 -20.29 -10.76
C THR A 40 -10.62 -21.53 -10.45
N PHE A 41 -11.31 -22.67 -10.32
CA PHE A 41 -10.70 -23.96 -10.02
C PHE A 41 -9.62 -24.28 -11.07
N GLY A 42 -8.34 -24.25 -10.66
CA GLY A 42 -7.18 -24.46 -11.54
C GLY A 42 -6.31 -23.23 -11.81
N MET A 43 -6.72 -22.01 -11.41
CA MET A 43 -5.86 -20.83 -11.38
C MET A 43 -5.20 -20.64 -10.01
N ILE A 44 -3.95 -20.20 -10.01
CA ILE A 44 -3.19 -19.93 -8.79
C ILE A 44 -3.45 -18.49 -8.35
N CYS A 45 -4.20 -18.35 -7.26
CA CYS A 45 -4.44 -17.06 -6.59
C CYS A 45 -3.16 -16.49 -5.99
N GLY A 46 -3.11 -15.16 -5.86
CA GLY A 46 -2.19 -14.49 -4.96
C GLY A 46 -2.35 -14.99 -3.52
N VAL A 47 -1.25 -15.38 -2.88
CA VAL A 47 -1.24 -15.83 -1.48
C VAL A 47 -0.19 -15.09 -0.68
N VAL A 48 -0.56 -14.67 0.53
CA VAL A 48 0.37 -14.02 1.47
C VAL A 48 0.52 -14.90 2.71
N TYR A 49 1.75 -15.23 3.06
CA TYR A 49 2.12 -15.93 4.29
C TYR A 49 2.79 -14.95 5.26
N ASN A 50 2.27 -14.88 6.48
CA ASN A 50 2.86 -14.10 7.55
C ASN A 50 3.61 -15.02 8.52
N TYR A 51 4.94 -15.03 8.47
CA TYR A 51 5.83 -15.68 9.43
C TYR A 51 6.47 -14.67 10.41
N LEU A 52 6.04 -13.41 10.39
CA LEU A 52 6.53 -12.42 11.32
C LEU A 52 6.04 -12.73 12.75
N PRO A 53 6.85 -12.40 13.77
CA PRO A 53 6.40 -12.48 15.15
C PRO A 53 5.23 -11.53 15.43
N SER A 54 4.47 -11.83 16.48
CA SER A 54 3.18 -11.20 16.78
C SER A 54 3.24 -9.70 17.12
N ASN A 55 4.44 -9.13 17.29
CA ASN A 55 4.66 -7.70 17.44
C ASN A 55 4.54 -6.92 16.12
N TYR A 56 4.46 -7.60 14.96
CA TYR A 56 4.20 -6.97 13.68
C TYR A 56 2.75 -7.14 13.25
N THR A 57 2.12 -6.04 12.85
CA THR A 57 0.79 -6.07 12.23
C THR A 57 0.95 -6.19 10.72
N VAL A 58 0.46 -7.30 10.15
CA VAL A 58 0.32 -7.47 8.70
C VAL A 58 -1.15 -7.38 8.33
N LYS A 59 -1.43 -6.71 7.21
CA LYS A 59 -2.76 -6.70 6.59
C LYS A 59 -2.66 -7.20 5.17
N ILE A 60 -3.73 -7.84 4.72
CA ILE A 60 -3.92 -8.28 3.33
C ILE A 60 -5.09 -7.52 2.73
N ALA A 61 -5.07 -7.34 1.41
CA ALA A 61 -6.13 -6.66 0.69
C ALA A 61 -6.56 -7.41 -0.56
N ASP A 62 -7.80 -7.14 -0.90
CA ASP A 62 -8.42 -7.38 -2.20
C ASP A 62 -8.59 -6.01 -2.87
N PHE A 63 -8.14 -5.88 -4.12
CA PHE A 63 -8.19 -4.67 -4.93
C PHE A 63 -9.33 -4.69 -5.97
N ALA A 64 -10.18 -5.71 -5.96
CA ALA A 64 -11.36 -5.84 -6.84
C ALA A 64 -12.57 -4.99 -6.40
N GLY A 65 -12.43 -4.17 -5.36
CA GLY A 65 -13.45 -3.23 -4.89
C GLY A 65 -13.52 -3.12 -3.36
N GLY A 66 -13.77 -1.91 -2.87
CA GLY A 66 -13.94 -1.65 -1.44
C GLY A 66 -14.20 -0.16 -1.16
N SER A 67 -14.55 0.15 0.10
CA SER A 67 -14.81 1.53 0.54
C SER A 67 -13.55 2.27 1.00
N SER A 68 -12.42 1.56 1.14
CA SER A 68 -11.12 2.13 1.51
C SER A 68 -10.25 2.36 0.28
N THR A 69 -9.26 3.25 0.41
CA THR A 69 -8.22 3.45 -0.60
C THR A 69 -6.88 2.95 -0.07
N CYS A 70 -6.23 2.07 -0.82
CA CYS A 70 -4.92 1.52 -0.54
C CYS A 70 -3.88 2.20 -1.44
N SER A 71 -2.97 2.98 -0.86
CA SER A 71 -1.82 3.53 -1.58
C SER A 71 -0.74 2.48 -1.67
N THR A 72 -0.45 2.01 -2.89
CA THR A 72 0.60 1.03 -3.15
C THR A 72 1.89 1.72 -3.61
N TRP A 73 3.04 1.11 -3.37
CA TRP A 73 4.32 1.62 -3.89
C TRP A 73 4.54 1.28 -5.36
N ASN A 74 3.96 0.18 -5.86
CA ASN A 74 4.20 -0.37 -7.20
C ASN A 74 3.01 -0.26 -8.18
N ALA A 75 1.84 0.21 -7.76
CA ALA A 75 0.65 0.27 -8.62
C ALA A 75 -0.25 1.50 -8.42
N GLY A 76 0.20 2.50 -7.66
CA GLY A 76 -0.60 3.70 -7.35
C GLY A 76 -1.70 3.45 -6.31
N SER A 77 -2.75 4.26 -6.33
CA SER A 77 -3.87 4.15 -5.37
C SER A 77 -5.02 3.32 -5.94
N LEU A 78 -5.43 2.29 -5.19
CA LEU A 78 -6.49 1.36 -5.59
C LEU A 78 -7.60 1.33 -4.54
N ALA A 79 -8.84 1.11 -4.97
CA ALA A 79 -9.93 0.82 -4.03
C ALA A 79 -9.72 -0.58 -3.45
N CYS A 80 -9.96 -0.74 -2.14
CA CYS A 80 -9.60 -1.99 -1.48
C CYS A 80 -10.50 -2.34 -0.30
N THR A 81 -10.63 -3.64 -0.06
CA THR A 81 -11.10 -4.20 1.21
C THR A 81 -9.91 -4.91 1.86
N HIS A 82 -9.73 -4.75 3.17
CA HIS A 82 -8.54 -5.28 3.85
C HIS A 82 -8.86 -5.97 5.17
N TRP A 83 -8.02 -6.94 5.52
CA TRP A 83 -8.15 -7.78 6.72
C TRP A 83 -6.81 -7.90 7.44
N TRP A 84 -6.86 -8.13 8.75
CA TRP A 84 -5.67 -8.46 9.52
C TRP A 84 -5.22 -9.89 9.22
N LEU A 85 -3.92 -10.09 9.04
CA LEU A 85 -3.31 -11.39 8.84
C LEU A 85 -2.48 -11.76 10.09
N PRO A 86 -2.97 -12.65 10.96
CA PRO A 86 -2.24 -13.10 12.15
C PRO A 86 -0.88 -13.72 11.78
N GLY A 87 0.07 -13.67 12.71
CA GLY A 87 1.33 -14.39 12.57
C GLY A 87 1.12 -15.91 12.46
N ASN A 88 1.98 -16.57 11.68
CA ASN A 88 1.91 -17.97 11.28
C ASN A 88 0.61 -18.37 10.58
N LYS A 89 0.01 -17.45 9.82
CA LYS A 89 -1.18 -17.69 8.98
C LYS A 89 -0.94 -17.25 7.55
N SER A 90 -1.70 -17.86 6.65
CA SER A 90 -1.82 -17.47 5.25
C SER A 90 -3.11 -16.68 5.01
N SER A 91 -3.15 -15.90 3.92
CA SER A 91 -4.37 -15.20 3.51
C SER A 91 -5.55 -16.15 3.27
N LYS A 92 -5.28 -17.38 2.82
CA LYS A 92 -6.26 -18.45 2.63
C LYS A 92 -6.88 -18.94 3.94
N ASP A 93 -6.15 -18.89 5.06
CA ASP A 93 -6.71 -19.25 6.37
C ASP A 93 -7.76 -18.24 6.85
N ILE A 94 -7.67 -17.00 6.37
CA ILE A 94 -8.55 -15.89 6.76
C ILE A 94 -9.71 -15.75 5.79
N ARG A 95 -9.44 -15.84 4.49
CA ARG A 95 -10.41 -15.57 3.43
C ARG A 95 -10.98 -16.83 2.77
N GLY A 96 -10.44 -18.01 3.07
CA GLY A 96 -10.80 -19.27 2.44
C GLY A 96 -9.89 -19.63 1.26
N THR A 97 -9.91 -20.92 0.90
CA THR A 97 -8.99 -21.54 -0.06
C THR A 97 -9.00 -20.92 -1.47
N TRP A 98 -10.15 -20.37 -1.90
CA TRP A 98 -10.38 -19.85 -3.25
C TRP A 98 -10.38 -18.32 -3.32
N SER A 99 -9.95 -17.66 -2.25
CA SER A 99 -9.89 -16.20 -2.20
C SER A 99 -8.57 -15.69 -2.75
N ASP A 100 -8.67 -14.72 -3.65
CA ASP A 100 -7.50 -14.07 -4.26
C ASP A 100 -7.02 -12.91 -3.42
N THR A 101 -5.72 -12.84 -3.12
CA THR A 101 -5.14 -11.74 -2.35
C THR A 101 -4.27 -10.90 -3.27
N ASP A 102 -4.64 -9.65 -3.45
CA ASP A 102 -3.98 -8.75 -4.42
C ASP A 102 -2.86 -7.93 -3.78
N GLY A 103 -2.74 -7.92 -2.46
CA GLY A 103 -1.67 -7.19 -1.81
C GLY A 103 -1.58 -7.38 -0.31
N PHE A 104 -0.49 -6.86 0.23
CA PHE A 104 -0.20 -6.87 1.66
C PHE A 104 0.40 -5.54 2.12
N MET A 105 0.36 -5.29 3.42
CA MET A 105 0.96 -4.14 4.08
C MET A 105 1.46 -4.55 5.45
N VAL A 106 2.59 -3.97 5.88
CA VAL A 106 3.08 -4.07 7.25
C VAL A 106 3.01 -2.69 7.91
N GLU A 107 2.54 -2.63 9.17
CA GLU A 107 2.46 -1.37 9.94
C GLU A 107 3.83 -0.89 10.46
N SER A 108 4.91 -1.49 9.98
CA SER A 108 6.30 -1.07 10.16
C SER A 108 6.97 -0.90 8.80
N THR A 109 8.15 -0.26 8.76
CA THR A 109 8.97 -0.25 7.54
C THR A 109 9.47 -1.66 7.26
N TYR A 110 9.41 -2.09 6.00
CA TYR A 110 9.78 -3.43 5.57
C TYR A 110 10.54 -3.40 4.24
N TRP A 111 11.19 -4.50 3.91
CA TRP A 111 11.83 -4.72 2.62
C TRP A 111 10.98 -5.69 1.80
N VAL A 112 10.91 -5.46 0.50
CA VAL A 112 10.24 -6.32 -0.46
C VAL A 112 11.25 -6.75 -1.50
N HIS A 113 11.33 -8.03 -1.79
CA HIS A 113 12.05 -8.54 -2.94
C HIS A 113 11.05 -9.22 -3.86
N ASP A 114 10.84 -8.64 -5.04
CA ASP A 114 9.85 -9.09 -6.00
C ASP A 114 10.56 -9.75 -7.18
N HIS A 115 10.55 -11.07 -7.24
CA HIS A 115 11.18 -11.81 -8.34
C HIS A 115 10.38 -11.70 -9.65
N GLY A 116 9.15 -11.20 -9.61
CA GLY A 116 8.29 -11.00 -10.77
C GLY A 116 8.58 -9.72 -11.55
N ASP A 117 9.21 -8.71 -10.93
CA ASP A 117 9.49 -7.41 -11.55
C ASP A 117 10.84 -7.36 -12.31
N GLY A 118 11.62 -8.45 -12.26
CA GLY A 118 12.92 -8.58 -12.91
C GLY A 118 14.05 -7.81 -12.21
N GLY A 119 13.83 -7.29 -11.01
CA GLY A 119 14.83 -6.65 -10.18
C GLY A 119 15.49 -7.62 -9.20
N ASP A 120 16.83 -7.56 -9.13
CA ASP A 120 17.61 -8.38 -8.18
C ASP A 120 17.72 -7.74 -6.77
N ASP A 121 17.36 -6.46 -6.64
CA ASP A 121 17.59 -5.68 -5.42
C ASP A 121 16.31 -5.44 -4.62
N PRO A 122 16.26 -5.86 -3.33
CA PRO A 122 15.14 -5.58 -2.44
C PRO A 122 14.83 -4.07 -2.32
N LYS A 123 13.55 -3.72 -2.35
CA LYS A 123 13.04 -2.35 -2.19
C LYS A 123 12.59 -2.11 -0.77
N LYS A 124 12.95 -0.95 -0.22
CA LYS A 124 12.47 -0.51 1.09
C LYS A 124 11.11 0.16 0.97
N VAL A 125 10.12 -0.35 1.68
CA VAL A 125 8.75 0.14 1.70
C VAL A 125 8.43 0.73 3.07
N ASN A 126 7.87 1.94 3.08
CA ASN A 126 7.49 2.62 4.32
C ASN A 126 6.29 1.93 4.99
N ALA A 127 6.16 2.12 6.31
CA ALA A 127 5.00 1.67 7.06
C ALA A 127 3.70 2.20 6.45
N PHE A 128 2.62 1.40 6.52
CA PHE A 128 1.29 1.74 6.00
C PHE A 128 1.20 1.91 4.48
N VAL A 129 2.27 1.58 3.74
CA VAL A 129 2.25 1.51 2.27
C VAL A 129 2.02 0.07 1.84
N TRP A 130 1.09 -0.10 0.89
CA TRP A 130 0.72 -1.40 0.36
C TRP A 130 1.70 -1.87 -0.72
N THR A 131 1.89 -3.18 -0.80
CA THR A 131 2.56 -3.87 -1.89
C THR A 131 1.51 -4.65 -2.66
N LYS A 132 1.35 -4.35 -3.95
CA LYS A 132 0.52 -5.15 -4.84
C LYS A 132 1.28 -6.40 -5.25
N ILE A 133 0.58 -7.52 -5.27
CA ILE A 133 1.01 -8.77 -5.91
C ILE A 133 0.09 -9.07 -7.09
N SER A 134 0.59 -9.84 -8.04
CA SER A 134 -0.16 -10.32 -9.19
C SER A 134 -0.83 -11.66 -8.90
N ASN A 135 -1.70 -12.06 -9.81
CA ASN A 135 -2.16 -13.45 -9.86
C ASN A 135 -0.95 -14.32 -10.15
N HIS A 136 -0.90 -15.52 -9.54
CA HIS A 136 0.26 -16.41 -9.60
C HIS A 136 1.50 -15.95 -8.83
N GLU A 137 1.34 -15.06 -7.85
CA GLU A 137 2.43 -14.69 -6.94
C GLU A 137 2.18 -15.17 -5.51
N LEU A 138 3.26 -15.48 -4.81
CA LEU A 138 3.26 -15.88 -3.41
C LEU A 138 4.18 -14.95 -2.63
N ALA A 139 3.62 -14.21 -1.68
CA ALA A 139 4.36 -13.36 -0.76
C ALA A 139 4.64 -14.08 0.57
N ARG A 140 5.89 -14.05 1.04
CA ARG A 140 6.33 -14.60 2.33
C ARG A 140 6.99 -13.52 3.15
N CYS A 141 6.35 -13.10 4.23
CA CYS A 141 6.89 -12.10 5.14
C CYS A 141 7.50 -12.76 6.37
N GLU A 142 8.78 -12.48 6.63
CA GLU A 142 9.57 -13.02 7.75
C GLU A 142 10.63 -12.01 8.20
N GLU A 143 11.25 -12.23 9.36
CA GLU A 143 12.40 -11.42 9.77
C GLU A 143 13.70 -11.99 9.18
N ARG A 144 14.48 -11.15 8.49
CA ARG A 144 15.79 -11.52 7.96
C ARG A 144 16.91 -10.70 8.60
N PRO A 145 18.04 -11.35 8.97
CA PRO A 145 19.23 -10.63 9.42
C PRO A 145 19.67 -9.58 8.39
N GLY A 146 19.91 -8.35 8.85
CA GLY A 146 20.33 -7.22 7.99
C GLY A 146 19.19 -6.40 7.39
N TYR A 147 18.00 -6.96 7.24
CA TYR A 147 16.83 -6.27 6.67
C TYR A 147 15.75 -5.96 7.71
N GLY A 148 15.64 -6.76 8.77
CA GLY A 148 14.49 -6.70 9.68
C GLY A 148 13.29 -7.38 9.02
N VAL A 149 12.14 -6.72 8.95
CA VAL A 149 10.97 -7.24 8.23
C VAL A 149 11.27 -7.32 6.74
N PHE A 150 11.15 -8.52 6.17
CA PHE A 150 11.42 -8.80 4.77
C PHE A 150 10.28 -9.64 4.18
N CYS A 151 9.76 -9.23 3.03
CA CYS A 151 8.73 -9.94 2.30
C CYS A 151 9.27 -10.33 0.92
N GLU A 152 9.33 -11.62 0.64
CA GLU A 152 9.73 -12.17 -0.66
C GLU A 152 8.49 -12.48 -1.48
N ILE A 153 8.44 -12.04 -2.74
CA ILE A 153 7.37 -12.33 -3.68
C ILE A 153 7.95 -13.22 -4.78
N ASP A 154 7.41 -14.44 -4.89
CA ASP A 154 7.81 -15.44 -5.87
C ASP A 154 6.69 -15.68 -6.88
N VAL A 155 7.05 -15.86 -8.15
CA VAL A 155 6.13 -16.30 -9.20
C VAL A 155 6.01 -17.82 -9.16
N ILE A 156 4.77 -18.34 -9.25
CA ILE A 156 4.46 -19.78 -9.14
C ILE A 156 3.71 -20.34 -10.35
#